data_AF-A0A136K0U5-F1
#
_entry.id   AF-A0A136K0U5-F1
#
_cell.length_a   1.000
_cell.length_b   1.000
_cell.length_c   1.000
_cell.angle_alpha   90.00
_cell.angle_beta   90.00
_cell.angle_gamma   90.00
#
_symmetry.space_group_name_H-M   'P 1'
#
loop_
_entity.id
_entity.type
_entity.pdbx_description
1 polymer ?
#
loop_
_entity_poly.entity_id
_entity_poly.type
_entity_poly.pdbx_seq_one_letter_code
_entity_poly.pdbx_strand_id
1 'polypeptide(L)'
;MSRDRPLTGTERLRAKLHHLGLGATGLMLVRKALRPWSTRRHRRQATSERYAVGKDGLAAALGTSAQGLEAAVAAIRQQLAQRMPVQPGDRPTIRERYRQQAPDQLRATLEAADQICRHVFDLLGSGPVALGDRIDWHRDFKSGFRWDPTAPFMDIAEGRGNGVDIKVPWELSRGQQVVLLAQAAWLSGESRYARECVAQMADWIAANPAGYGVNWACPMDVAIRAVNWLWALSLLAPSSELTEAILADIVASLVAHGRFLTDNLEVREDGVTTNHYLADIVGLLYLGLCLKEVGEAGPWRTLAVGELVREMDRQVLPDGVHYESSLSYHRLVAEMFLSSALLCRRHGVVLPPAFHERLKKMCEFVWVYTKPNGLAPQVGDGDNGRLHILSGYGCGDVRDHRHLLAAGGLLYDRTDWIAAAGPWWIESLWLGGADRPRQGEASVDRLPQSRASRPPASTSFAIATTTSCSTATLPAPTGWGRINTMICSLWNCSSAGKIFLWIPVVFSILPTLRPTSASVAPRTTRRSWWMRRSRIA
;
A
#
# COMPACT_ATOMS: atom_id res chain seq x y z
N MET A 1 50.49 -41.16 -19.16
CA MET A 1 49.69 -40.40 -18.18
C MET A 1 48.21 -40.69 -18.43
N SER A 2 47.60 -41.54 -17.59
CA SER A 2 46.16 -41.84 -17.61
C SER A 2 45.36 -40.56 -17.36
N ARG A 3 44.43 -40.22 -18.26
CA ARG A 3 43.40 -39.20 -18.00
C ARG A 3 42.20 -39.93 -17.42
N ASP A 4 42.03 -39.86 -16.11
CA ASP A 4 40.89 -40.48 -15.44
C ASP A 4 39.57 -39.89 -15.95
N ARG A 5 38.68 -40.78 -16.36
CA ARG A 5 37.34 -40.43 -16.85
C ARG A 5 36.50 -39.87 -15.70
N PRO A 6 35.66 -38.83 -15.93
CA PRO A 6 34.78 -38.31 -14.89
C PRO A 6 33.78 -39.37 -14.42
N LEU A 7 33.70 -39.55 -13.09
CA LEU A 7 32.79 -40.49 -12.43
C LEU A 7 31.33 -40.23 -12.82
N THR A 8 30.66 -41.30 -13.24
CA THR A 8 29.22 -41.36 -13.51
C THR A 8 28.40 -41.11 -12.23
N GLY A 9 27.13 -40.72 -12.38
CA GLY A 9 26.22 -40.50 -11.24
C GLY A 9 26.10 -41.73 -10.32
N THR A 10 26.13 -42.93 -10.92
CA THR A 10 26.12 -44.23 -10.25
C THR A 10 27.40 -44.52 -9.47
N GLU A 11 28.57 -44.18 -10.03
CA GLU A 11 29.86 -44.37 -9.34
C GLU A 11 30.01 -43.41 -8.15
N ARG A 12 29.55 -42.16 -8.29
CA ARG A 12 29.52 -41.20 -7.17
C ARG A 12 28.59 -41.65 -6.04
N LEU A 13 27.47 -42.29 -6.39
CA LEU A 13 26.53 -42.84 -5.43
C LEU A 13 27.13 -44.06 -4.70
N ARG A 14 27.75 -44.98 -5.44
CA ARG A 14 28.42 -46.18 -4.91
C ARG A 14 29.59 -45.81 -3.98
N ALA A 15 30.39 -44.81 -4.34
CA ALA A 15 31.48 -44.30 -3.50
C ALA A 15 30.97 -43.67 -2.18
N LYS A 16 29.83 -42.96 -2.21
CA LYS A 16 29.20 -42.42 -0.99
C LYS A 16 28.62 -43.52 -0.08
N LEU A 17 28.05 -44.57 -0.68
CA LEU A 17 27.51 -45.72 0.05
C LEU A 17 28.63 -46.52 0.74
N HIS A 18 29.82 -46.62 0.14
CA HIS A 18 30.98 -47.31 0.71
C HIS A 18 31.61 -46.60 1.91
N HIS A 19 31.61 -45.25 1.95
CA HIS A 19 32.28 -44.48 3.01
C HIS A 19 31.41 -44.17 4.24
N LEU A 20 30.09 -44.13 4.09
CA LEU A 20 29.16 -43.77 5.19
C LEU A 20 28.28 -44.94 5.64
N GLY A 21 28.37 -46.09 4.97
CA GLY A 21 27.45 -47.21 5.17
C GLY A 21 26.06 -46.95 4.57
N LEU A 22 25.39 -48.02 4.16
CA LEU A 22 24.05 -47.97 3.53
C LEU A 22 23.02 -47.27 4.44
N GLY A 23 23.07 -47.53 5.75
CA GLY A 23 22.16 -46.93 6.74
C GLY A 23 22.32 -45.41 6.90
N ALA A 24 23.55 -44.89 6.97
CA ALA A 24 23.75 -43.45 7.13
C ALA A 24 23.47 -42.68 5.83
N THR A 25 23.72 -43.30 4.67
CA THR A 25 23.34 -42.72 3.37
C THR A 25 21.82 -42.67 3.22
N GLY A 26 21.11 -43.75 3.61
CA GLY A 26 19.65 -43.77 3.69
C GLY A 26 19.10 -42.69 4.61
N LEU A 27 19.63 -42.58 5.84
CA LEU A 27 19.23 -41.56 6.81
C LEU A 27 19.51 -40.14 6.31
N MET A 28 20.62 -39.90 5.62
CA MET A 28 20.93 -38.60 5.01
C MET A 28 19.97 -38.25 3.88
N LEU A 29 19.60 -39.22 3.03
CA LEU A 29 18.62 -39.03 1.97
C LEU A 29 17.23 -38.76 2.54
N VAL A 30 16.81 -39.50 3.58
CA VAL A 30 15.58 -39.24 4.32
C VAL A 30 15.62 -37.85 4.95
N ARG A 31 16.69 -37.48 5.66
CA ARG A 31 16.85 -36.14 6.23
C ARG A 31 16.84 -35.04 5.16
N LYS A 32 17.44 -35.28 4.00
CA LYS A 32 17.44 -34.32 2.87
C LYS A 32 16.06 -34.20 2.23
N ALA A 33 15.32 -35.30 2.12
CA ALA A 33 13.94 -35.34 1.62
C ALA A 33 12.97 -34.69 2.62
N LEU A 34 13.20 -34.84 3.93
CA LEU A 34 12.42 -34.23 5.00
C LEU A 34 12.84 -32.78 5.31
N ARG A 35 14.02 -32.33 4.86
CA ARG A 35 14.55 -30.99 5.16
C ARG A 35 13.59 -29.85 4.74
N PRO A 36 12.94 -29.88 3.56
CA PRO A 36 11.93 -28.88 3.21
C PRO A 36 10.75 -28.87 4.19
N TRP A 37 10.30 -30.04 4.63
CA TRP A 37 9.21 -30.16 5.60
C TRP A 37 9.60 -29.69 7.00
N SER A 38 10.78 -30.07 7.48
CA SER A 38 11.26 -29.64 8.80
C SER A 38 11.56 -28.14 8.84
N THR A 39 12.11 -27.57 7.76
CA THR A 39 12.36 -26.12 7.65
C THR A 39 11.05 -25.34 7.57
N ARG A 40 10.07 -25.82 6.79
CA ARG A 40 8.72 -25.22 6.78
C ARG A 40 8.05 -25.29 8.14
N ARG A 41 8.04 -26.46 8.81
CA ARG A 41 7.46 -26.61 10.16
C ARG A 41 8.13 -25.69 11.18
N HIS A 42 9.46 -25.60 11.14
CA HIS A 42 10.20 -24.71 12.03
C HIS A 42 9.89 -23.23 11.74
N ARG A 43 9.84 -22.83 10.47
CA ARG A 43 9.44 -21.46 10.07
C ARG A 43 8.01 -21.14 10.48
N ARG A 44 7.07 -22.08 10.32
CA ARG A 44 5.70 -21.96 10.83
C ARG A 44 5.74 -21.62 12.32
N GLN A 45 6.28 -22.52 13.15
CA GLN A 45 6.34 -22.31 14.59
C GLN A 45 7.01 -20.98 14.99
N ALA A 46 8.17 -20.68 14.40
CA ALA A 46 8.91 -19.44 14.66
C ALA A 46 8.13 -18.19 14.26
N THR A 47 7.31 -18.25 13.21
CA THR A 47 6.49 -17.12 12.77
C THR A 47 5.29 -16.92 13.70
N SER A 48 4.62 -18.01 14.10
CA SER A 48 3.50 -17.97 15.05
C SER A 48 3.88 -17.33 16.36
N GLU A 49 4.97 -17.81 16.97
CA GLU A 49 5.38 -17.39 18.30
C GLU A 49 5.89 -15.94 18.28
N ARG A 50 6.38 -15.46 17.13
CA ARG A 50 6.98 -14.13 16.99
C ARG A 50 5.94 -13.01 16.92
N TYR A 51 4.85 -13.21 16.19
CA TYR A 51 3.88 -12.14 15.92
C TYR A 51 2.55 -12.32 16.61
N ALA A 52 2.20 -13.51 17.09
CA ALA A 52 0.93 -13.70 17.78
C ALA A 52 0.84 -12.84 19.05
N VAL A 53 -0.26 -12.12 19.18
CA VAL A 53 -0.57 -11.32 20.37
C VAL A 53 -1.88 -11.83 20.94
N GLY A 54 -1.79 -12.68 21.96
CA GLY A 54 -2.94 -13.08 22.78
C GLY A 54 -3.23 -12.04 23.87
N LYS A 55 -4.20 -12.32 24.74
CA LYS A 55 -4.58 -11.42 25.86
C LYS A 55 -3.40 -11.01 26.74
N ASP A 56 -2.54 -11.96 27.13
CA ASP A 56 -1.36 -11.67 27.95
C ASP A 56 -0.32 -10.85 27.20
N GLY A 57 -0.14 -11.14 25.90
CA GLY A 57 0.74 -10.38 25.03
C GLY A 57 0.27 -8.94 24.83
N LEU A 58 -1.05 -8.73 24.74
CA LEU A 58 -1.65 -7.40 24.68
C LEU A 58 -1.52 -6.67 26.02
N ALA A 59 -1.81 -7.34 27.14
CA ALA A 59 -1.63 -6.75 28.47
C ALA A 59 -0.18 -6.28 28.68
N ALA A 60 0.79 -7.11 28.29
CA ALA A 60 2.20 -6.74 28.31
C ALA A 60 2.52 -5.56 27.39
N ALA A 61 1.99 -5.54 26.15
CA ALA A 61 2.18 -4.43 25.21
C ALA A 61 1.59 -3.11 25.74
N LEU A 62 0.52 -3.18 26.54
CA LEU A 62 -0.14 -2.02 27.17
C LEU A 62 0.45 -1.68 28.56
N GLY A 63 1.45 -2.42 29.03
CA GLY A 63 2.04 -2.20 30.36
C GLY A 63 1.06 -2.44 31.52
N THR A 64 0.09 -3.34 31.36
CA THR A 64 -0.96 -3.64 32.34
C THR A 64 -1.01 -5.14 32.69
N SER A 65 -1.79 -5.51 33.71
CA SER A 65 -2.10 -6.90 34.04
C SER A 65 -3.32 -7.40 33.26
N ALA A 66 -3.55 -8.71 33.26
CA ALA A 66 -4.76 -9.30 32.66
C ALA A 66 -6.06 -8.72 33.25
N GLN A 67 -6.07 -8.39 34.55
CA GLN A 67 -7.23 -7.76 35.21
C GLN A 67 -7.43 -6.30 34.80
N GLY A 68 -6.34 -5.59 34.46
CA GLY A 68 -6.38 -4.19 34.02
C GLY A 68 -6.62 -4.01 32.52
N LEU A 69 -6.73 -5.10 31.75
CA LEU A 69 -6.81 -5.06 30.29
C LEU A 69 -8.08 -4.36 29.80
N GLU A 70 -9.24 -4.67 30.38
CA GLU A 70 -10.51 -4.06 29.99
C GLU A 70 -10.51 -2.53 30.16
N ALA A 71 -10.00 -2.05 31.30
CA ALA A 71 -9.88 -0.63 31.57
C ALA A 71 -8.89 0.06 30.61
N ALA A 72 -7.76 -0.58 30.30
CA ALA A 72 -6.78 -0.06 29.33
C ALA A 72 -7.39 0.06 27.93
N VAL A 73 -8.17 -0.95 27.50
CA VAL A 73 -8.85 -0.94 26.19
C VAL A 73 -9.96 0.11 26.14
N ALA A 74 -10.71 0.30 27.23
CA ALA A 74 -11.70 1.39 27.33
C ALA A 74 -11.03 2.77 27.21
N ALA A 75 -9.85 2.95 27.81
CA ALA A 75 -9.08 4.19 27.65
C ALA A 75 -8.63 4.40 26.20
N ILE A 76 -8.13 3.35 25.53
CA ILE A 76 -7.78 3.41 24.09
C ILE A 76 -9.00 3.82 23.26
N ARG A 77 -10.16 3.20 23.50
CA ARG A 77 -11.41 3.53 22.81
C ARG A 77 -11.74 5.02 22.90
N GLN A 78 -11.66 5.59 24.09
CA GLN A 78 -11.92 7.02 24.32
C GLN A 78 -10.92 7.91 23.56
N GLN A 79 -9.65 7.50 23.53
CA GLN A 79 -8.60 8.26 22.85
C GLN A 79 -8.70 8.16 21.33
N LEU A 80 -9.05 7.01 20.77
CA LEU A 80 -9.18 6.76 19.32
C LEU A 80 -10.13 7.75 18.65
N ALA A 81 -11.21 8.14 19.33
CA ALA A 81 -12.15 9.17 18.88
C ALA A 81 -11.50 10.55 18.60
N GLN A 82 -10.26 10.76 19.05
CA GLN A 82 -9.55 12.03 18.95
C GLN A 82 -8.22 11.91 18.17
N ARG A 83 -7.81 10.70 17.78
CA ARG A 83 -6.52 10.46 17.10
C ARG A 83 -6.56 10.83 15.62
N MET A 84 -7.68 10.63 14.94
CA MET A 84 -7.83 11.04 13.54
C MET A 84 -8.17 12.54 13.40
N PRO A 85 -8.00 13.12 12.19
CA PRO A 85 -8.36 14.51 11.94
C PRO A 85 -9.85 14.81 12.17
N VAL A 86 -10.74 13.92 11.71
CA VAL A 86 -12.18 13.98 12.01
C VAL A 86 -12.47 13.45 13.42
N GLN A 87 -13.37 14.12 14.13
CA GLN A 87 -13.78 13.81 15.49
C GLN A 87 -15.30 13.56 15.58
N PRO A 88 -15.80 12.86 16.61
CA PRO A 88 -17.25 12.63 16.78
C PRO A 88 -18.10 13.90 16.78
N GLY A 89 -17.56 15.01 17.29
CA GLY A 89 -18.23 16.32 17.29
C GLY A 89 -18.49 16.88 15.88
N ASP A 90 -17.71 16.48 14.88
CA ASP A 90 -17.89 16.91 13.49
C ASP A 90 -19.10 16.27 12.81
N ARG A 91 -19.64 15.20 13.42
CA ARG A 91 -20.69 14.35 12.82
C ARG A 91 -21.92 15.14 12.34
N PRO A 92 -22.55 16.00 13.15
CA PRO A 92 -23.76 16.70 12.71
C PRO A 92 -23.47 17.59 11.48
N THR A 93 -22.35 18.30 11.50
CA THR A 93 -21.95 19.20 10.43
C THR A 93 -21.60 18.46 9.14
N ILE A 94 -20.81 17.37 9.23
CA ILE A 94 -20.44 16.58 8.05
C ILE A 94 -21.69 15.93 7.44
N ARG A 95 -22.59 15.37 8.26
CA ARG A 95 -23.87 14.81 7.78
C ARG A 95 -24.68 15.86 7.01
N GLU A 96 -24.79 17.06 7.57
CA GLU A 96 -25.54 18.13 6.94
C GLU A 96 -24.90 18.58 5.61
N ARG A 97 -23.57 18.70 5.57
CA ARG A 97 -22.84 19.01 4.33
C ARG A 97 -23.05 17.95 3.25
N TYR A 98 -23.03 16.66 3.60
CA TYR A 98 -23.35 15.60 2.63
C TYR A 98 -24.77 15.75 2.09
N ARG A 99 -25.77 15.98 2.95
CA ARG A 99 -27.17 16.13 2.52
C ARG A 99 -27.40 17.35 1.63
N GLN A 100 -26.79 18.48 1.97
CA GLN A 100 -27.03 19.74 1.28
C GLN A 100 -26.15 19.93 0.04
N GLN A 101 -24.90 19.49 0.08
CA GLN A 101 -23.87 19.87 -0.91
C GLN A 101 -23.30 18.68 -1.69
N ALA A 102 -23.51 17.44 -1.24
CA ALA A 102 -23.03 16.24 -1.92
C ALA A 102 -24.03 15.06 -1.83
N PRO A 103 -25.32 15.25 -2.16
CA PRO A 103 -26.34 14.21 -1.98
C PRO A 103 -26.10 12.97 -2.86
N ASP A 104 -25.49 13.14 -4.04
CA ASP A 104 -25.12 12.02 -4.91
C ASP A 104 -24.01 11.16 -4.31
N GLN A 105 -23.01 11.79 -3.70
CA GLN A 105 -21.92 11.11 -3.01
C GLN A 105 -22.42 10.43 -1.73
N LEU A 106 -23.37 11.04 -1.01
CA LEU A 106 -24.06 10.38 0.10
C LEU A 106 -24.76 9.10 -0.36
N ARG A 107 -25.55 9.19 -1.44
CA ARG A 107 -26.26 8.03 -2.01
C ARG A 107 -25.29 6.93 -2.43
N ALA A 108 -24.26 7.27 -3.20
CA ALA A 108 -23.27 6.31 -3.67
C ALA A 108 -22.51 5.62 -2.52
N THR A 109 -22.16 6.38 -1.46
CA THR A 109 -21.54 5.82 -0.25
C THR A 109 -22.43 4.80 0.45
N LEU A 110 -23.73 5.10 0.60
CA LEU A 110 -24.68 4.17 1.23
C LEU A 110 -24.97 2.94 0.35
N GLU A 111 -25.11 3.13 -0.97
CA GLU A 111 -25.28 2.02 -1.92
C GLU A 111 -24.07 1.08 -1.91
N ALA A 112 -22.85 1.62 -1.91
CA ALA A 112 -21.64 0.80 -1.81
C ALA A 112 -21.55 0.08 -0.46
N ALA A 113 -21.94 0.72 0.65
CA ALA A 113 -22.01 0.08 1.96
C ALA A 113 -23.05 -1.07 1.99
N ASP A 114 -24.20 -0.90 1.33
CA ASP A 114 -25.21 -1.96 1.16
C ASP A 114 -24.71 -3.13 0.32
N GLN A 115 -23.84 -2.91 -0.66
CA GLN A 115 -23.16 -3.99 -1.38
C GLN A 115 -22.21 -4.75 -0.46
N ILE A 116 -21.39 -4.02 0.32
CA ILE A 116 -20.45 -4.65 1.26
C ILE A 116 -21.18 -5.45 2.33
N CYS A 117 -22.31 -4.97 2.87
CA CYS A 117 -23.16 -5.73 3.80
C CYS A 117 -23.75 -7.01 3.20
N ARG A 118 -23.77 -7.14 1.87
CA ARG A 118 -24.16 -8.36 1.15
C ARG A 118 -22.94 -9.15 0.64
N HIS A 119 -21.75 -8.78 1.09
CA HIS A 119 -20.46 -9.30 0.62
C HIS A 119 -20.30 -9.27 -0.91
N VAL A 120 -20.79 -8.19 -1.54
CA VAL A 120 -20.62 -7.95 -2.97
C VAL A 120 -19.49 -6.95 -3.17
N PHE A 121 -18.45 -7.37 -3.90
CA PHE A 121 -17.24 -6.59 -4.12
C PHE A 121 -16.91 -6.46 -5.61
N ASP A 122 -16.46 -5.27 -6.03
CA ASP A 122 -15.85 -5.04 -7.35
C ASP A 122 -14.41 -4.60 -7.14
N LEU A 123 -13.49 -5.55 -7.22
CA LEU A 123 -12.05 -5.30 -7.06
C LEU A 123 -11.33 -5.61 -8.35
N LEU A 124 -10.40 -4.73 -8.73
CA LEU A 124 -9.48 -4.96 -9.86
C LEU A 124 -10.21 -5.31 -11.18
N GLY A 125 -11.33 -4.61 -11.44
CA GLY A 125 -12.14 -4.76 -12.64
C GLY A 125 -12.83 -6.11 -12.76
N SER A 126 -13.17 -6.74 -11.63
CA SER A 126 -13.93 -7.99 -11.62
C SER A 126 -15.42 -7.78 -11.95
N GLY A 127 -15.93 -6.56 -11.80
CA GLY A 127 -17.35 -6.33 -11.69
C GLY A 127 -17.87 -6.78 -10.32
N PRO A 128 -19.15 -6.56 -10.01
CA PRO A 128 -19.71 -6.96 -8.72
C PRO A 128 -19.74 -8.50 -8.58
N VAL A 129 -19.01 -9.02 -7.59
CA VAL A 129 -18.95 -10.44 -7.25
C VAL A 129 -19.48 -10.66 -5.84
N ALA A 130 -20.51 -11.50 -5.69
CA ALA A 130 -20.99 -11.95 -4.39
C ALA A 130 -20.08 -13.05 -3.83
N LEU A 131 -19.50 -12.82 -2.65
CA LEU A 131 -18.55 -13.75 -2.01
C LEU A 131 -19.22 -14.79 -1.10
N GLY A 132 -20.55 -14.75 -1.01
CA GLY A 132 -21.36 -15.63 -0.15
C GLY A 132 -21.46 -15.15 1.30
N ASP A 133 -22.04 -15.97 2.17
CA ASP A 133 -22.32 -15.59 3.58
C ASP A 133 -21.06 -15.39 4.42
N ARG A 134 -19.92 -15.95 4.00
CA ARG A 134 -18.61 -15.76 4.64
C ARG A 134 -17.54 -15.48 3.61
N ILE A 135 -16.76 -14.43 3.85
CA ILE A 135 -15.68 -14.00 2.97
C ILE A 135 -14.50 -14.97 3.10
N ASP A 136 -14.06 -15.58 1.99
CA ASP A 136 -12.82 -16.36 1.96
C ASP A 136 -11.62 -15.45 1.64
N TRP A 137 -11.00 -14.91 2.70
CA TRP A 137 -9.88 -13.97 2.61
C TRP A 137 -8.64 -14.52 1.89
N HIS A 138 -8.56 -15.83 1.63
CA HIS A 138 -7.42 -16.47 0.98
C HIS A 138 -7.72 -16.88 -0.46
N ARG A 139 -8.81 -16.36 -1.05
CA ARG A 139 -9.24 -16.72 -2.41
C ARG A 139 -9.13 -15.54 -3.35
N ASP A 140 -8.51 -15.78 -4.50
CA ASP A 140 -8.74 -14.97 -5.69
C ASP A 140 -10.08 -15.40 -6.27
N PHE A 141 -11.13 -14.61 -6.01
CA PHE A 141 -12.48 -14.92 -6.49
C PHE A 141 -12.65 -14.76 -8.00
N LYS A 142 -11.67 -14.18 -8.72
CA LYS A 142 -11.70 -14.09 -10.20
C LYS A 142 -11.29 -15.41 -10.83
N SER A 143 -10.23 -16.04 -10.32
CA SER A 143 -9.75 -17.35 -10.83
C SER A 143 -10.28 -18.56 -10.05
N GLY A 144 -10.77 -18.34 -8.84
CA GLY A 144 -11.12 -19.38 -7.88
C GLY A 144 -9.93 -19.97 -7.13
N PHE A 145 -8.69 -19.56 -7.42
CA PHE A 145 -7.49 -20.05 -6.74
C PHE A 145 -7.50 -19.65 -5.26
N ARG A 146 -7.08 -20.57 -4.39
CA ARG A 146 -7.09 -20.37 -2.94
C ARG A 146 -5.73 -20.73 -2.32
N TRP A 147 -5.16 -19.79 -1.57
CA TRP A 147 -3.90 -19.99 -0.83
C TRP A 147 -4.13 -20.76 0.48
N ASP A 148 -3.09 -21.48 0.94
CA ASP A 148 -3.09 -22.18 2.24
C ASP A 148 -2.95 -21.15 3.38
N PRO A 149 -3.97 -20.94 4.23
CA PRO A 149 -3.92 -19.97 5.32
C PRO A 149 -2.91 -20.35 6.41
N THR A 150 -2.42 -21.59 6.42
CA THR A 150 -1.45 -22.11 7.41
C THR A 150 0.00 -22.04 6.91
N ALA A 151 0.24 -21.61 5.67
CA ALA A 151 1.57 -21.45 5.13
C ALA A 151 2.25 -20.20 5.72
N PRO A 152 3.54 -20.26 6.12
CA PRO A 152 4.27 -19.05 6.51
C PRO A 152 4.23 -18.03 5.38
N PHE A 153 4.07 -16.75 5.72
CA PHE A 153 3.98 -15.68 4.72
C PHE A 153 5.14 -15.68 3.70
N MET A 154 6.37 -15.97 4.17
CA MET A 154 7.58 -16.06 3.32
C MET A 154 7.55 -17.21 2.30
N ASP A 155 6.71 -18.21 2.51
CA ASP A 155 6.60 -19.38 1.63
C ASP A 155 5.39 -19.26 0.67
N ILE A 156 4.62 -18.15 0.75
CA ILE A 156 3.54 -17.85 -0.18
C ILE A 156 4.15 -17.50 -1.54
N ALA A 157 3.66 -18.18 -2.58
CA ALA A 157 3.97 -17.84 -3.96
C ALA A 157 2.80 -17.03 -4.55
N GLU A 158 3.09 -16.17 -5.53
CA GLU A 158 2.13 -15.33 -6.26
C GLU A 158 1.04 -16.11 -7.05
N GLY A 159 1.01 -17.44 -6.92
CA GLY A 159 0.17 -18.32 -7.73
C GLY A 159 0.85 -18.67 -9.07
N ARG A 160 0.47 -19.79 -9.68
CA ARG A 160 0.94 -20.18 -11.02
C ARG A 160 -0.26 -20.59 -11.86
N GLY A 161 -0.41 -20.00 -13.05
CA GLY A 161 -1.49 -20.31 -13.98
C GLY A 161 -2.04 -19.06 -14.66
N ASN A 162 -2.81 -19.24 -15.74
CA ASN A 162 -3.44 -18.13 -16.43
C ASN A 162 -4.59 -17.57 -15.58
N GLY A 163 -4.49 -16.30 -15.18
CA GLY A 163 -5.56 -15.55 -14.52
C GLY A 163 -5.55 -15.54 -12.99
N VAL A 164 -4.62 -16.24 -12.32
CA VAL A 164 -4.44 -16.13 -10.87
C VAL A 164 -3.79 -14.79 -10.54
N ASP A 165 -4.45 -14.01 -9.68
CA ASP A 165 -3.96 -12.70 -9.26
C ASP A 165 -3.96 -12.58 -7.72
N ILE A 166 -2.76 -12.62 -7.14
CA ILE A 166 -2.55 -12.48 -5.68
C ILE A 166 -3.04 -11.14 -5.15
N LYS A 167 -3.20 -10.12 -6.01
CA LYS A 167 -3.72 -8.81 -5.60
C LYS A 167 -5.19 -8.86 -5.20
N VAL A 168 -5.96 -9.85 -5.64
CA VAL A 168 -7.38 -9.96 -5.28
C VAL A 168 -7.59 -10.13 -3.77
N PRO A 169 -7.01 -11.15 -3.10
CA PRO A 169 -7.11 -11.25 -1.65
C PRO A 169 -6.38 -10.12 -0.92
N TRP A 170 -5.30 -9.58 -1.48
CA TRP A 170 -4.59 -8.43 -0.90
C TRP A 170 -5.46 -7.17 -0.88
N GLU A 171 -6.08 -6.79 -1.99
CA GLU A 171 -6.91 -5.59 -2.08
C GLU A 171 -8.13 -5.69 -1.15
N LEU A 172 -8.76 -6.87 -1.09
CA LEU A 172 -9.84 -7.13 -0.14
C LEU A 172 -9.36 -7.00 1.32
N SER A 173 -8.13 -7.45 1.59
CA SER A 173 -7.49 -7.39 2.92
C SER A 173 -6.80 -6.06 3.25
N ARG A 174 -6.81 -5.07 2.35
CA ARG A 174 -6.37 -3.70 2.66
C ARG A 174 -7.37 -2.96 3.55
N GLY A 175 -8.60 -3.44 3.66
CA GLY A 175 -9.60 -2.91 4.60
C GLY A 175 -10.20 -1.57 4.20
N GLN A 176 -10.04 -1.10 2.97
CA GLN A 176 -10.66 0.15 2.51
C GLN A 176 -12.21 0.12 2.67
N GLN A 177 -12.82 -1.06 2.50
CA GLN A 177 -14.26 -1.28 2.70
C GLN A 177 -14.72 -1.04 4.14
N VAL A 178 -13.87 -1.31 5.15
CA VAL A 178 -14.27 -1.11 6.55
C VAL A 178 -14.33 0.38 6.89
N VAL A 179 -13.52 1.21 6.22
CA VAL A 179 -13.63 2.67 6.31
C VAL A 179 -14.97 3.14 5.74
N LEU A 180 -15.37 2.63 4.57
CA LEU A 180 -16.66 2.97 3.96
C LEU A 180 -17.84 2.58 4.86
N LEU A 181 -17.83 1.37 5.45
CA LEU A 181 -18.86 0.94 6.39
C LEU A 181 -18.91 1.84 7.63
N ALA A 182 -17.76 2.21 8.19
CA ALA A 182 -17.70 3.14 9.32
C ALA A 182 -18.24 4.53 8.95
N GLN A 183 -17.91 5.05 7.77
CA GLN A 183 -18.47 6.30 7.24
C GLN A 183 -19.99 6.20 7.03
N ALA A 184 -20.48 5.10 6.47
CA ALA A 184 -21.92 4.85 6.26
C ALA A 184 -22.69 4.80 7.58
N ALA A 185 -22.17 4.11 8.61
CA ALA A 185 -22.74 4.12 9.97
C ALA A 185 -22.80 5.55 10.53
N TRP A 186 -21.74 6.33 10.31
CA TRP A 186 -21.63 7.69 10.81
C TRP A 186 -22.59 8.65 10.11
N LEU A 187 -22.72 8.54 8.78
CA LEU A 187 -23.57 9.39 7.95
C LEU A 187 -25.07 9.06 8.07
N SER A 188 -25.43 7.77 8.04
CA SER A 188 -26.83 7.32 8.13
C SER A 188 -27.34 7.34 9.57
N GLY A 189 -26.51 6.90 10.53
CA GLY A 189 -26.95 6.56 11.88
C GLY A 189 -27.39 5.11 12.06
N GLU A 190 -27.34 4.28 11.01
CA GLU A 190 -27.74 2.88 11.08
C GLU A 190 -26.61 2.01 11.67
N SER A 191 -26.93 1.28 12.74
CA SER A 191 -25.97 0.41 13.42
C SER A 191 -25.55 -0.81 12.59
N ARG A 192 -26.33 -1.19 11.57
CA ARG A 192 -26.03 -2.34 10.69
C ARG A 192 -24.66 -2.23 10.03
N TYR A 193 -24.28 -1.03 9.59
CA TYR A 193 -22.97 -0.81 8.94
C TYR A 193 -21.82 -0.93 9.94
N ALA A 194 -22.00 -0.44 11.17
CA ALA A 194 -21.00 -0.58 12.23
C ALA A 194 -20.85 -2.05 12.65
N ARG A 195 -21.97 -2.78 12.75
CA ARG A 195 -21.99 -4.22 13.05
C ARG A 195 -21.24 -5.02 12.00
N GLU A 196 -21.50 -4.75 10.72
CA GLU A 196 -20.80 -5.39 9.60
C GLU A 196 -19.31 -5.07 9.59
N CYS A 197 -18.96 -3.79 9.81
CA CYS A 197 -17.56 -3.36 9.87
C CYS A 197 -16.76 -4.14 10.93
N VAL A 198 -17.35 -4.28 12.12
CA VAL A 198 -16.76 -5.03 13.23
C VAL A 198 -16.71 -6.52 12.92
N ALA A 199 -17.77 -7.08 12.32
CA ALA A 199 -17.83 -8.49 11.94
C ALA A 199 -16.75 -8.86 10.92
N GLN A 200 -16.52 -8.03 9.90
CA GLN A 200 -15.46 -8.29 8.91
C GLN A 200 -14.06 -8.22 9.52
N MET A 201 -13.78 -7.26 10.42
CA MET A 201 -12.49 -7.21 11.11
C MET A 201 -12.30 -8.45 12.00
N ALA A 202 -13.31 -8.85 12.76
CA ALA A 202 -13.25 -10.04 13.61
C ALA A 202 -13.07 -11.34 12.79
N ASP A 203 -13.80 -11.51 11.71
CA ASP A 203 -13.67 -12.66 10.81
C ASP A 203 -12.30 -12.69 10.12
N TRP A 204 -11.78 -11.52 9.71
CA TRP A 204 -10.43 -11.41 9.17
C TRP A 204 -9.38 -11.86 10.20
N ILE A 205 -9.46 -11.40 11.46
CA ILE A 205 -8.53 -11.79 12.53
C ILE A 205 -8.55 -13.30 12.75
N ALA A 206 -9.74 -13.90 12.79
CA ALA A 206 -9.90 -15.34 12.96
C ALA A 206 -9.32 -16.15 11.78
N ALA A 207 -9.45 -15.62 10.55
CA ALA A 207 -9.00 -16.30 9.34
C ALA A 207 -7.52 -16.03 8.96
N ASN A 208 -6.87 -15.03 9.55
CA ASN A 208 -5.54 -14.55 9.13
C ASN A 208 -4.56 -14.43 10.31
N PRO A 209 -4.11 -15.57 10.88
CA PRO A 209 -3.13 -15.56 11.96
C PRO A 209 -1.84 -14.82 11.56
N ALA A 210 -1.27 -14.04 12.49
CA ALA A 210 -0.16 -13.16 12.20
C ALA A 210 1.07 -13.88 11.63
N GLY A 211 1.55 -13.41 10.48
CA GLY A 211 2.67 -14.01 9.74
C GLY A 211 2.31 -15.27 8.93
N TYR A 212 1.04 -15.52 8.65
CA TYR A 212 0.60 -16.67 7.87
C TYR A 212 -0.38 -16.30 6.77
N GLY A 213 -0.40 -17.14 5.73
CA GLY A 213 -1.31 -16.99 4.62
C GLY A 213 -0.97 -15.79 3.74
N VAL A 214 -1.80 -15.61 2.70
CA VAL A 214 -1.52 -14.66 1.63
C VAL A 214 -1.53 -13.21 2.12
N ASN A 215 -2.37 -12.87 3.09
CA ASN A 215 -2.60 -11.48 3.54
C ASN A 215 -1.51 -10.91 4.46
N TRP A 216 -0.48 -11.72 4.76
CA TRP A 216 0.75 -11.31 5.44
C TRP A 216 1.98 -11.37 4.51
N ALA A 217 1.82 -11.78 3.24
CA ALA A 217 2.93 -11.99 2.32
C ALA A 217 3.57 -10.69 1.82
N CYS A 218 2.81 -9.60 1.75
CA CYS A 218 3.29 -8.27 1.38
C CYS A 218 3.14 -7.28 2.56
N PRO A 219 4.25 -6.78 3.13
CA PRO A 219 4.24 -5.80 4.22
C PRO A 219 3.45 -4.51 3.90
N MET A 220 3.52 -3.98 2.69
CA MET A 220 2.72 -2.83 2.26
C MET A 220 1.21 -3.05 2.49
N ASP A 221 0.69 -4.24 2.17
CA ASP A 221 -0.73 -4.56 2.39
C ASP A 221 -1.09 -4.67 3.87
N VAL A 222 -0.15 -5.16 4.70
CA VAL A 222 -0.26 -5.17 6.17
C VAL A 222 -0.32 -3.73 6.70
N ALA A 223 0.54 -2.85 6.20
CA ALA A 223 0.59 -1.45 6.59
C ALA A 223 -0.70 -0.70 6.21
N ILE A 224 -1.15 -0.85 4.96
CA ILE A 224 -2.39 -0.24 4.47
C ILE A 224 -3.59 -0.72 5.29
N ARG A 225 -3.67 -2.02 5.61
CA ARG A 225 -4.75 -2.55 6.46
C ARG A 225 -4.76 -1.90 7.84
N ALA A 226 -3.60 -1.75 8.47
CA ALA A 226 -3.50 -1.09 9.77
C ALA A 226 -4.01 0.35 9.71
N VAL A 227 -3.68 1.11 8.65
CA VAL A 227 -4.17 2.48 8.43
C VAL A 227 -5.70 2.51 8.32
N ASN A 228 -6.29 1.66 7.48
CA ASN A 228 -7.73 1.64 7.26
C ASN A 228 -8.51 1.18 8.51
N TRP A 229 -7.98 0.21 9.25
CA TRP A 229 -8.59 -0.21 10.51
C TRP A 229 -8.57 0.91 11.56
N LEU A 230 -7.47 1.65 11.70
CA LEU A 230 -7.40 2.79 12.61
C LEU A 230 -8.40 3.90 12.24
N TRP A 231 -8.62 4.14 10.94
CA TRP A 231 -9.67 5.04 10.47
C TRP A 231 -11.07 4.55 10.89
N ALA A 232 -11.39 3.28 10.61
CA ALA A 232 -12.68 2.70 10.97
C ALA A 232 -12.93 2.71 12.48
N LEU A 233 -11.93 2.32 13.28
CA LEU A 233 -12.00 2.34 14.74
C LEU A 233 -12.22 3.74 15.30
N SER A 234 -11.57 4.77 14.74
CA SER A 234 -11.76 6.15 15.20
C SER A 234 -13.20 6.63 14.98
N LEU A 235 -13.78 6.32 13.83
CA LEU A 235 -15.18 6.65 13.50
C LEU A 235 -16.19 5.84 14.33
N LEU A 236 -15.87 4.58 14.63
CA LEU A 236 -16.72 3.67 15.40
C LEU A 236 -16.49 3.71 16.91
N ALA A 237 -15.52 4.47 17.41
CA ALA A 237 -15.25 4.58 18.84
C ALA A 237 -16.51 4.88 19.69
N PRO A 238 -17.45 5.75 19.26
CA PRO A 238 -18.70 5.99 19.99
C PRO A 238 -19.78 4.90 19.81
N SER A 239 -19.62 3.95 18.88
CA SER A 239 -20.62 2.95 18.52
C SER A 239 -20.66 1.82 19.55
N SER A 240 -21.86 1.43 20.01
CA SER A 240 -22.03 0.27 20.90
C SER A 240 -21.62 -1.07 20.28
N GLU A 241 -21.54 -1.15 18.95
CA GLU A 241 -21.10 -2.37 18.25
C GLU A 241 -19.61 -2.65 18.44
N LEU A 242 -18.80 -1.62 18.73
CA LEU A 242 -17.38 -1.78 19.07
C LEU A 242 -17.25 -1.98 20.58
N THR A 243 -17.43 -3.22 21.04
CA THR A 243 -17.24 -3.57 22.46
C THR A 243 -15.75 -3.59 22.82
N GLU A 244 -15.45 -3.49 24.12
CA GLU A 244 -14.08 -3.55 24.65
C GLU A 244 -13.42 -4.90 24.34
N ALA A 245 -14.18 -6.00 24.37
CA ALA A 245 -13.66 -7.32 24.01
C ALA A 245 -13.22 -7.38 22.55
N ILE A 246 -14.07 -6.89 21.64
CA ILE A 246 -13.75 -6.84 20.20
C ILE A 246 -12.58 -5.90 19.95
N LEU A 247 -12.58 -4.72 20.58
CA LEU A 247 -11.50 -3.76 20.45
C LEU A 247 -10.17 -4.35 20.96
N ALA A 248 -10.18 -5.14 22.04
CA ALA A 248 -9.00 -5.82 22.52
C ALA A 248 -8.39 -6.74 21.44
N ASP A 249 -9.22 -7.56 20.78
CA ASP A 249 -8.76 -8.46 19.72
C ASP A 249 -8.21 -7.67 18.51
N ILE A 250 -8.87 -6.56 18.14
CA ILE A 250 -8.40 -5.70 17.04
C ILE A 250 -7.09 -5.00 17.40
N VAL A 251 -6.95 -4.46 18.61
CA VAL A 251 -5.69 -3.83 19.08
C VAL A 251 -4.57 -4.86 19.17
N ALA A 252 -4.84 -6.07 19.66
CA ALA A 252 -3.86 -7.15 19.64
C ALA A 252 -3.37 -7.47 18.22
N SER A 253 -4.30 -7.54 17.26
CA SER A 253 -3.97 -7.69 15.85
C SER A 253 -3.11 -6.51 15.37
N LEU A 254 -3.47 -5.25 15.65
CA LEU A 254 -2.69 -4.08 15.26
C LEU A 254 -1.28 -4.04 15.89
N VAL A 255 -1.10 -4.53 17.12
CA VAL A 255 0.22 -4.73 17.72
C VAL A 255 1.02 -5.78 16.93
N ALA A 256 0.38 -6.88 16.52
CA ALA A 256 1.00 -7.87 15.64
C ALA A 256 1.42 -7.27 14.29
N HIS A 257 0.61 -6.37 13.72
CA HIS A 257 0.95 -5.63 12.51
C HIS A 257 2.21 -4.78 12.70
N GLY A 258 2.28 -3.99 13.78
CA GLY A 258 3.46 -3.16 14.06
C GLY A 258 4.74 -3.98 14.27
N ARG A 259 4.65 -5.10 15.00
CA ARG A 259 5.77 -6.04 15.19
C ARG A 259 6.21 -6.68 13.87
N PHE A 260 5.25 -7.10 13.04
CA PHE A 260 5.53 -7.66 11.72
C PHE A 260 6.22 -6.65 10.80
N LEU A 261 5.69 -5.43 10.68
CA LEU A 261 6.26 -4.38 9.83
C LEU A 261 7.69 -4.04 10.24
N THR A 262 7.93 -3.87 11.55
CA THR A 262 9.26 -3.56 12.09
C THR A 262 10.31 -4.59 11.68
N ASP A 263 9.90 -5.86 11.56
CA ASP A 263 10.78 -6.97 11.21
C ASP A 263 10.93 -7.22 9.70
N ASN A 264 10.06 -6.65 8.87
CA ASN A 264 9.91 -7.01 7.47
C ASN A 264 9.80 -5.82 6.50
N LEU A 265 10.35 -4.66 6.86
CA LEU A 265 10.36 -3.47 5.98
C LEU A 265 10.88 -3.80 4.56
N GLU A 266 10.16 -3.36 3.53
CA GLU A 266 10.41 -3.68 2.12
C GLU A 266 11.55 -2.84 1.51
N VAL A 267 12.79 -3.14 1.92
CA VAL A 267 14.00 -2.55 1.34
C VAL A 267 14.63 -3.52 0.34
N ARG A 268 14.92 -3.06 -0.88
CA ARG A 268 15.63 -3.87 -1.88
C ARG A 268 17.08 -4.15 -1.45
N GLU A 269 17.68 -5.21 -2.00
CA GLU A 269 19.06 -5.60 -1.70
C GLU A 269 20.09 -4.51 -2.02
N ASP A 270 19.81 -3.66 -3.00
CA ASP A 270 20.63 -2.51 -3.42
C ASP A 270 20.37 -1.24 -2.59
N GLY A 271 19.51 -1.33 -1.57
CA GLY A 271 19.15 -0.21 -0.70
C GLY A 271 18.19 0.80 -1.34
N VAL A 272 17.62 0.49 -2.52
CA VAL A 272 16.57 1.29 -3.15
C VAL A 272 15.22 0.98 -2.48
N THR A 273 14.48 2.02 -2.16
CA THR A 273 13.15 1.98 -1.55
C THR A 273 12.10 2.43 -2.57
N THR A 274 10.92 1.83 -2.54
CA THR A 274 9.80 2.13 -3.46
C THR A 274 8.58 2.61 -2.67
N ASN A 275 7.45 2.78 -3.37
CA ASN A 275 6.16 3.04 -2.74
C ASN A 275 5.76 1.98 -1.66
N HIS A 276 6.25 0.74 -1.77
CA HIS A 276 6.04 -0.31 -0.76
C HIS A 276 6.66 0.05 0.59
N TYR A 277 7.96 0.39 0.59
CA TYR A 277 8.65 0.83 1.80
C TYR A 277 7.98 2.04 2.43
N LEU A 278 7.54 3.00 1.61
CA LEU A 278 6.82 4.17 2.12
C LEU A 278 5.50 3.76 2.79
N ALA A 279 4.76 2.81 2.23
CA ALA A 279 3.55 2.28 2.85
C ALA A 279 3.84 1.63 4.22
N ASP A 280 4.90 0.83 4.35
CA ASP A 280 5.34 0.24 5.62
C ASP A 280 5.56 1.32 6.70
N ILE A 281 6.30 2.37 6.32
CA ILE A 281 6.60 3.50 7.17
C ILE A 281 5.33 4.27 7.56
N VAL A 282 4.40 4.47 6.62
CA VAL A 282 3.11 5.11 6.88
C VAL A 282 2.28 4.25 7.85
N GLY A 283 2.26 2.93 7.71
CA GLY A 283 1.59 2.03 8.64
C GLY A 283 2.14 2.16 10.07
N LEU A 284 3.47 2.15 10.22
CA LEU A 284 4.14 2.36 11.51
C LEU A 284 3.87 3.76 12.09
N LEU A 285 3.79 4.79 11.25
CA LEU A 285 3.43 6.15 11.68
C LEU A 285 2.03 6.16 12.30
N TYR A 286 1.05 5.57 11.61
CA TYR A 286 -0.33 5.49 12.06
C TYR A 286 -0.45 4.70 13.36
N LEU A 287 0.17 3.52 13.45
CA LEU A 287 0.22 2.73 14.67
C LEU A 287 0.84 3.52 15.84
N GLY A 288 1.99 4.16 15.60
CA GLY A 288 2.71 4.91 16.63
C GLY A 288 2.01 6.20 17.10
N LEU A 289 1.18 6.81 16.24
CA LEU A 289 0.44 8.03 16.56
C LEU A 289 -0.95 7.76 17.13
N CYS A 290 -1.61 6.68 16.71
CA CYS A 290 -2.97 6.36 17.13
C CYS A 290 -3.06 5.42 18.35
N LEU A 291 -2.06 4.54 18.57
CA LEU A 291 -2.03 3.58 19.68
C LEU A 291 -0.95 3.94 20.71
N LYS A 292 -0.95 5.19 21.19
CA LYS A 292 0.11 5.73 22.08
C LYS A 292 0.26 4.98 23.40
N GLU A 293 -0.77 4.24 23.79
CA GLU A 293 -0.85 3.42 24.98
C GLU A 293 -0.05 2.10 24.85
N VAL A 294 0.31 1.70 23.62
CA VAL A 294 1.18 0.56 23.35
C VAL A 294 2.65 0.96 23.56
N GLY A 295 3.40 0.16 24.33
CA GLY A 295 4.79 0.44 24.68
C GLY A 295 5.71 0.59 23.45
N GLU A 296 5.46 -0.17 22.39
CA GLU A 296 6.19 -0.09 21.12
C GLU A 296 5.83 1.12 20.24
N ALA A 297 4.76 1.86 20.54
CA ALA A 297 4.27 2.96 19.70
C ALA A 297 5.26 4.12 19.57
N GLY A 298 5.98 4.44 20.65
CA GLY A 298 7.02 5.47 20.65
C GLY A 298 8.14 5.18 19.63
N PRO A 299 8.80 4.01 19.72
CA PRO A 299 9.77 3.55 18.73
C PRO A 299 9.23 3.55 17.29
N TRP A 300 8.02 3.02 17.05
CA TRP A 300 7.41 3.02 15.71
C TRP A 300 7.25 4.43 15.15
N ARG A 301 6.72 5.36 15.96
CA ARG A 301 6.58 6.77 15.57
C ARG A 301 7.92 7.41 15.25
N THR A 302 8.93 7.22 16.09
CA THR A 302 10.25 7.83 15.90
C THR A 302 10.91 7.37 14.61
N LEU A 303 10.91 6.05 14.36
CA LEU A 303 11.39 5.49 13.11
C LEU A 303 10.61 6.08 11.93
N ALA A 304 9.27 6.03 12.01
CA ALA A 304 8.43 6.41 10.90
C ALA A 304 8.56 7.89 10.51
N VAL A 305 8.66 8.80 11.48
CA VAL A 305 8.85 10.24 11.20
C VAL A 305 10.21 10.49 10.53
N GLY A 306 11.28 9.87 11.01
CA GLY A 306 12.60 10.01 10.40
C GLY A 306 12.64 9.48 8.97
N GLU A 307 12.07 8.29 8.75
CA GLU A 307 12.00 7.65 7.44
C GLU A 307 11.07 8.39 6.47
N LEU A 308 9.95 8.94 6.93
CA LEU A 308 9.04 9.74 6.10
C LEU A 308 9.76 10.96 5.49
N VAL A 309 10.57 11.65 6.30
CA VAL A 309 11.38 12.79 5.83
C VAL A 309 12.45 12.32 4.85
N ARG A 310 13.15 11.22 5.17
CA ARG A 310 14.19 10.64 4.30
C ARG A 310 13.63 10.20 2.95
N GLU A 311 12.45 9.59 2.93
CA GLU A 311 11.83 9.09 1.71
C GLU A 311 11.21 10.19 0.86
N MET A 312 10.77 11.31 1.44
CA MET A 312 10.42 12.51 0.66
C MET A 312 11.62 13.01 -0.15
N ASP A 313 12.82 13.03 0.43
CA ASP A 313 14.03 13.43 -0.28
C ASP A 313 14.50 12.43 -1.33
N ARG A 314 14.35 11.13 -1.06
CA ARG A 314 14.82 10.06 -1.95
C ARG A 314 13.87 9.75 -3.09
N GLN A 315 12.57 9.75 -2.83
CA GLN A 315 11.58 9.31 -3.80
C GLN A 315 10.97 10.45 -4.60
N VAL A 316 11.04 11.69 -4.13
CA VAL A 316 10.46 12.86 -4.79
C VAL A 316 11.56 13.78 -5.31
N LEU A 317 11.61 13.90 -6.63
CA LEU A 317 12.58 14.73 -7.34
C LEU A 317 12.41 16.22 -6.95
N PRO A 318 13.41 17.09 -7.19
CA PRO A 318 13.35 18.52 -6.86
C PRO A 318 12.17 19.27 -7.49
N ASP A 319 11.60 18.71 -8.56
CA ASP A 319 10.45 19.23 -9.29
C ASP A 319 9.09 18.73 -8.76
N GLY A 320 9.09 17.86 -7.75
CA GLY A 320 7.88 17.29 -7.14
C GLY A 320 7.38 16.00 -7.79
N VAL A 321 8.06 15.47 -8.81
CA VAL A 321 7.64 14.22 -9.46
C VAL A 321 8.22 13.02 -8.73
N HIS A 322 7.44 11.94 -8.62
CA HIS A 322 7.91 10.69 -8.01
C HIS A 322 8.81 9.94 -8.99
N TYR A 323 9.91 9.37 -8.48
CA TYR A 323 10.99 8.85 -9.34
C TYR A 323 10.57 7.64 -10.19
N GLU A 324 9.54 6.88 -9.80
CA GLU A 324 9.09 5.69 -10.55
C GLU A 324 8.44 6.04 -11.90
N SER A 325 8.24 7.34 -12.20
CA SER A 325 7.76 7.82 -13.50
C SER A 325 6.42 7.20 -13.94
N SER A 326 5.56 6.86 -12.97
CA SER A 326 4.18 6.42 -13.14
C SER A 326 3.23 7.40 -12.45
N LEU A 327 2.16 7.79 -13.13
CA LEU A 327 1.13 8.66 -12.54
C LEU A 327 0.29 7.93 -11.49
N SER A 328 0.12 6.60 -11.61
CA SER A 328 -0.56 5.79 -10.60
C SER A 328 0.26 5.72 -9.31
N TYR A 329 1.58 5.51 -9.42
CA TYR A 329 2.46 5.49 -8.26
C TYR A 329 2.66 6.88 -7.66
N HIS A 330 2.78 7.92 -8.49
CA HIS A 330 2.79 9.29 -8.00
C HIS A 330 1.54 9.61 -7.17
N ARG A 331 0.35 9.18 -7.63
CA ARG A 331 -0.91 9.35 -6.89
C ARG A 331 -0.85 8.69 -5.51
N LEU A 332 -0.48 7.42 -5.46
CA LEU A 332 -0.40 6.66 -4.21
C LEU A 332 0.63 7.27 -3.23
N VAL A 333 1.81 7.64 -3.73
CA VAL A 333 2.88 8.24 -2.91
C VAL A 333 2.48 9.62 -2.40
N ALA A 334 1.85 10.45 -3.24
CA ALA A 334 1.32 11.74 -2.83
C ALA A 334 0.22 11.57 -1.76
N GLU A 335 -0.67 10.58 -1.91
CA GLU A 335 -1.69 10.24 -0.93
C GLU A 335 -1.07 9.88 0.42
N MET A 336 -0.06 9.02 0.41
CA MET A 336 0.68 8.62 1.61
C MET A 336 1.31 9.81 2.32
N PHE A 337 2.04 10.66 1.60
CA PHE A 337 2.65 11.85 2.21
C PHE A 337 1.63 12.86 2.72
N LEU A 338 0.54 13.11 1.98
CA LEU A 338 -0.54 14.01 2.41
C LEU A 338 -1.22 13.50 3.68
N SER A 339 -1.59 12.22 3.69
CA SER A 339 -2.24 11.57 4.82
C SER A 339 -1.35 11.61 6.07
N SER A 340 -0.07 11.28 5.91
CA SER A 340 0.92 11.35 6.99
C SER A 340 1.13 12.76 7.50
N ALA A 341 1.24 13.77 6.62
CA ALA A 341 1.42 15.16 7.02
C ALA A 341 0.23 15.70 7.81
N LEU A 342 -0.99 15.35 7.39
CA LEU A 342 -2.23 15.72 8.08
C LEU A 342 -2.33 15.04 9.45
N LEU A 343 -1.96 13.76 9.55
CA LEU A 343 -1.90 13.04 10.82
C LEU A 343 -0.82 13.61 11.76
N CYS A 344 0.38 13.90 11.24
CA CYS A 344 1.44 14.57 11.99
C CYS A 344 0.98 15.92 12.54
N ARG A 345 0.32 16.74 11.71
CA ARG A 345 -0.27 18.03 12.12
C ARG A 345 -1.28 17.84 13.25
N ARG A 346 -2.16 16.83 13.16
CA ARG A 346 -3.14 16.50 14.22
C ARG A 346 -2.47 16.15 15.55
N HIS A 347 -1.28 15.56 15.51
CA HIS A 347 -0.53 15.16 16.70
C HIS A 347 0.57 16.15 17.13
N GLY A 348 0.66 17.32 16.50
CA GLY A 348 1.70 18.31 16.81
C GLY A 348 3.12 17.88 16.41
N VAL A 349 3.25 16.90 15.51
CA VAL A 349 4.54 16.50 14.93
C VAL A 349 4.85 17.44 13.77
N VAL A 350 5.91 18.23 13.92
CA VAL A 350 6.36 19.19 12.92
C VAL A 350 7.25 18.50 11.89
N LEU A 351 6.85 18.51 10.63
CA LEU A 351 7.69 18.06 9.52
C LEU A 351 8.52 19.23 8.97
N PRO A 352 9.74 19.00 8.44
CA PRO A 352 10.61 20.07 7.98
C PRO A 352 10.00 20.91 6.83
N PRO A 353 10.35 22.21 6.70
CA PRO A 353 9.88 23.03 5.59
C PRO A 353 10.18 22.41 4.21
N ALA A 354 11.36 21.82 4.02
CA ALA A 354 11.74 21.15 2.77
C ALA A 354 10.82 19.98 2.39
N PHE A 355 10.25 19.27 3.38
CA PHE A 355 9.25 18.23 3.17
C PHE A 355 7.97 18.85 2.60
N HIS A 356 7.49 19.92 3.22
CA HIS A 356 6.29 20.62 2.77
C HIS A 356 6.44 21.25 1.39
N GLU A 357 7.60 21.84 1.08
CA GLU A 357 7.84 22.41 -0.26
C GLU A 357 7.82 21.35 -1.36
N ARG A 358 8.38 20.15 -1.14
CA ARG A 358 8.26 19.05 -2.09
C ARG A 358 6.83 18.53 -2.20
N LEU A 359 6.13 18.37 -1.07
CA LEU A 359 4.75 17.88 -1.07
C LEU A 359 3.77 18.85 -1.76
N LYS A 360 3.98 20.17 -1.64
CA LYS A 360 3.25 21.17 -2.44
C LYS A 360 3.47 20.94 -3.94
N LYS A 361 4.73 20.74 -4.37
CA LYS A 361 5.05 20.47 -5.78
C LYS A 361 4.42 19.17 -6.29
N MET A 362 4.31 18.13 -5.46
CA MET A 362 3.56 16.92 -5.83
C MET A 362 2.09 17.27 -6.13
N CYS A 363 1.44 18.06 -5.28
CA CYS A 363 0.06 18.51 -5.51
C CYS A 363 -0.07 19.41 -6.75
N GLU A 364 0.90 20.29 -6.99
CA GLU A 364 0.96 21.11 -8.21
C GLU A 364 1.09 20.24 -9.45
N PHE A 365 1.89 19.17 -9.40
CA PHE A 365 2.00 18.22 -10.50
C PHE A 365 0.65 17.53 -10.76
N VAL A 366 -0.06 17.07 -9.71
CA VAL A 366 -1.44 16.55 -9.82
C VAL A 366 -2.36 17.55 -10.52
N TRP A 367 -2.34 18.80 -10.08
CA TRP A 367 -3.14 19.87 -10.67
C TRP A 367 -2.83 20.06 -12.16
N VAL A 368 -1.54 20.06 -12.53
CA VAL A 368 -1.07 20.34 -13.89
C VAL A 368 -1.37 19.18 -14.84
N TYR A 369 -1.11 17.92 -14.45
CA TYR A 369 -1.37 16.78 -15.35
C TYR A 369 -2.86 16.44 -15.48
N THR A 370 -3.71 16.91 -14.56
CA THR A 370 -5.15 16.67 -14.61
C THR A 370 -5.74 17.32 -15.88
N LYS A 371 -6.27 16.47 -16.78
CA LYS A 371 -6.89 16.92 -18.04
C LYS A 371 -8.15 17.74 -17.77
N PRO A 372 -8.65 18.52 -18.76
CA PRO A 372 -9.89 19.28 -18.62
C PRO A 372 -11.12 18.43 -18.23
N ASN A 373 -11.13 17.14 -18.56
CA ASN A 373 -12.19 16.22 -18.15
C ASN A 373 -12.05 15.68 -16.71
N GLY A 374 -11.10 16.19 -15.92
CA GLY A 374 -10.87 15.80 -14.53
C GLY A 374 -10.04 14.54 -14.33
N LEU A 375 -9.64 13.84 -15.40
CA LEU A 375 -8.92 12.57 -15.32
C LEU A 375 -7.42 12.76 -15.59
N ALA A 376 -6.59 11.91 -14.98
CA ALA A 376 -5.19 11.77 -15.32
C ALA A 376 -5.00 11.11 -16.71
N PRO A 377 -3.93 11.41 -17.45
CA PRO A 377 -3.47 10.54 -18.52
C PRO A 377 -2.90 9.24 -17.92
N GLN A 378 -2.86 8.18 -18.71
CA GLN A 378 -2.33 6.89 -18.27
C GLN A 378 -0.88 6.76 -18.75
N VAL A 379 0.06 7.02 -17.85
CA VAL A 379 1.50 6.99 -18.12
C VAL A 379 2.20 6.17 -17.03
N GLY A 380 3.06 5.25 -17.48
CA GLY A 380 3.72 4.27 -16.63
C GLY A 380 2.81 3.10 -16.23
N ASP A 381 3.36 2.19 -15.43
CA ASP A 381 2.61 1.06 -14.88
C ASP A 381 1.61 1.54 -13.84
N GLY A 382 0.46 0.87 -13.74
CA GLY A 382 -0.58 1.24 -12.79
C GLY A 382 -1.35 0.03 -12.32
N ASP A 383 -1.38 -0.15 -11.00
CA ASP A 383 -2.23 -1.14 -10.34
C ASP A 383 -3.32 -0.51 -9.47
N ASN A 384 -3.50 0.81 -9.60
CA ASN A 384 -4.53 1.61 -8.95
C ASN A 384 -4.51 1.53 -7.39
N GLY A 385 -3.36 1.20 -6.78
CA GLY A 385 -3.22 1.16 -5.32
C GLY A 385 -3.61 2.48 -4.63
N ARG A 386 -4.31 2.37 -3.50
CA ARG A 386 -4.76 3.46 -2.63
C ARG A 386 -4.38 3.15 -1.18
N LEU A 387 -3.95 4.16 -0.44
CA LEU A 387 -3.73 4.05 1.01
C LEU A 387 -5.08 3.89 1.73
N HIS A 388 -6.01 4.78 1.47
CA HIS A 388 -7.39 4.73 1.95
C HIS A 388 -8.29 5.36 0.89
N ILE A 389 -9.60 5.15 1.01
CA ILE A 389 -10.57 5.75 0.09
C ILE A 389 -11.64 6.44 0.94
N LEU A 390 -11.41 7.70 1.32
CA LEU A 390 -12.37 8.45 2.15
C LEU A 390 -13.52 9.03 1.34
N SER A 391 -13.38 9.07 0.01
CA SER A 391 -14.45 9.39 -0.93
C SER A 391 -14.33 8.58 -2.22
N GLY A 392 -15.47 8.21 -2.80
CA GLY A 392 -15.53 7.54 -4.11
C GLY A 392 -15.28 6.04 -4.12
N TYR A 393 -15.38 5.35 -2.98
CA TYR A 393 -15.25 3.90 -2.94
C TYR A 393 -16.29 3.23 -3.86
N GLY A 394 -15.83 2.38 -4.77
CA GLY A 394 -16.68 1.62 -5.71
C GLY A 394 -17.32 2.44 -6.84
N CYS A 395 -17.21 3.77 -6.84
CA CYS A 395 -17.85 4.63 -7.85
C CYS A 395 -16.92 5.67 -8.50
N GLY A 396 -15.75 5.95 -7.91
CA GLY A 396 -14.76 6.86 -8.48
C GLY A 396 -13.99 6.24 -9.65
N ASP A 397 -13.78 7.02 -10.71
CA ASP A 397 -12.83 6.63 -11.76
C ASP A 397 -11.42 6.62 -11.16
N VAL A 398 -10.72 5.49 -11.26
CA VAL A 398 -9.38 5.31 -10.67
C VAL A 398 -8.35 6.33 -11.18
N ARG A 399 -8.59 6.91 -12.36
CA ARG A 399 -7.76 7.96 -12.97
C ARG A 399 -8.08 9.36 -12.45
N ASP A 400 -9.10 9.52 -11.61
CA ASP A 400 -9.40 10.79 -10.97
C ASP A 400 -8.58 10.97 -9.70
N HIS A 401 -7.51 11.76 -9.82
CA HIS A 401 -6.54 11.96 -8.75
C HIS A 401 -6.85 13.23 -7.92
N ARG A 402 -7.99 13.89 -8.18
CA ARG A 402 -8.30 15.22 -7.63
C ARG A 402 -8.63 15.21 -6.13
N HIS A 403 -8.87 14.05 -5.51
CA HIS A 403 -8.93 13.90 -4.05
C HIS A 403 -7.63 14.35 -3.36
N LEU A 404 -6.48 14.24 -4.03
CA LEU A 404 -5.21 14.76 -3.54
C LEU A 404 -5.20 16.29 -3.46
N LEU A 405 -5.92 16.97 -4.36
CA LEU A 405 -6.06 18.43 -4.32
C LEU A 405 -6.96 18.87 -3.16
N ALA A 406 -7.96 18.08 -2.78
CA ALA A 406 -8.74 18.34 -1.57
C ALA A 406 -7.87 18.23 -0.31
N ALA A 407 -7.06 17.18 -0.20
CA ALA A 407 -6.13 16.99 0.92
C ALA A 407 -5.03 18.06 0.96
N GLY A 408 -4.40 18.37 -0.17
CA GLY A 408 -3.38 19.41 -0.29
C GLY A 408 -3.94 20.81 -0.04
N GLY A 409 -5.14 21.08 -0.56
CA GLY A 409 -5.86 22.34 -0.34
C GLY A 409 -6.16 22.59 1.13
N LEU A 410 -6.52 21.55 1.87
CA LEU A 410 -6.72 21.58 3.31
C LEU A 410 -5.40 21.73 4.10
N LEU A 411 -4.33 21.07 3.64
CA LEU A 411 -3.04 21.10 4.33
C LEU A 411 -2.38 22.48 4.24
N TYR A 412 -2.53 23.14 3.09
CA TYR A 412 -1.84 24.40 2.76
C TYR A 412 -2.76 25.60 2.58
N ASP A 413 -4.02 25.48 3.00
CA ASP A 413 -5.04 26.54 2.92
C ASP A 413 -5.19 27.13 1.49
N ARG A 414 -5.16 26.24 0.48
CA ARG A 414 -5.27 26.58 -0.96
C ARG A 414 -6.71 26.35 -1.44
N THR A 415 -7.51 27.41 -1.43
CA THR A 415 -8.94 27.36 -1.83
C THR A 415 -9.13 27.04 -3.31
N ASP A 416 -8.18 27.41 -4.16
CA ASP A 416 -8.15 27.02 -5.57
C ASP A 416 -8.00 25.50 -5.73
N TRP A 417 -7.12 24.86 -4.93
CA TRP A 417 -6.97 23.40 -4.87
C TRP A 417 -8.24 22.68 -4.41
N ILE A 418 -8.93 23.21 -3.40
CA ILE A 418 -10.24 22.71 -2.99
C ILE A 418 -11.25 22.82 -4.14
N ALA A 419 -11.28 23.95 -4.85
CA ALA A 419 -12.20 24.15 -5.97
C ALA A 419 -11.95 23.17 -7.13
N ALA A 420 -10.70 22.94 -7.53
CA ALA A 420 -10.44 21.96 -8.60
C ALA A 420 -10.50 20.50 -8.15
N ALA A 421 -10.65 20.22 -6.85
CA ALA A 421 -10.98 18.88 -6.39
C ALA A 421 -12.31 18.37 -7.00
N GLY A 422 -13.16 19.29 -7.49
CA GLY A 422 -14.44 18.96 -8.10
C GLY A 422 -15.35 18.27 -7.09
N PRO A 423 -15.93 17.09 -7.40
CA PRO A 423 -16.79 16.36 -6.45
C PRO A 423 -16.01 15.78 -5.26
N TRP A 424 -14.68 15.67 -5.34
CA TRP A 424 -13.84 15.06 -4.30
C TRP A 424 -13.44 16.01 -3.18
N TRP A 425 -13.97 17.25 -3.18
CA TRP A 425 -13.78 18.20 -2.09
C TRP A 425 -14.21 17.61 -0.73
N ILE A 426 -15.16 16.67 -0.71
CA ILE A 426 -15.63 15.96 0.49
C ILE A 426 -14.53 15.20 1.23
N GLU A 427 -13.44 14.82 0.55
CA GLU A 427 -12.24 14.24 1.17
C GLU A 427 -11.70 15.17 2.27
N SER A 428 -11.78 16.49 2.06
CA SER A 428 -11.32 17.50 3.03
C SER A 428 -12.14 17.52 4.32
N LEU A 429 -13.40 17.06 4.30
CA LEU A 429 -14.23 16.95 5.51
C LEU A 429 -13.67 15.88 6.44
N TRP A 430 -13.29 14.73 5.88
CA TRP A 430 -12.72 13.62 6.65
C TRP A 430 -11.31 13.92 7.16
N LEU A 431 -10.51 14.62 6.35
CA LEU A 431 -9.13 14.96 6.66
C LEU A 431 -8.99 16.23 7.51
N GLY A 432 -10.05 17.04 7.65
CA GLY A 432 -9.99 18.38 8.22
C GLY A 432 -11.02 18.71 9.31
N GLY A 433 -12.03 17.86 9.50
CA GLY A 433 -13.14 18.13 10.42
C GLY A 433 -14.13 19.18 9.89
N ALA A 434 -15.07 19.58 10.73
CA ALA A 434 -16.19 20.46 10.36
C ALA A 434 -15.78 21.92 10.08
N ASP A 435 -14.62 22.37 10.57
CA ASP A 435 -14.25 23.79 10.63
C ASP A 435 -13.52 24.34 9.39
N ARG A 436 -13.30 23.51 8.35
CA ARG A 436 -12.45 23.86 7.18
C ARG A 436 -13.20 23.81 5.82
N PRO A 437 -12.67 24.47 4.76
CA PRO A 437 -13.44 25.39 3.92
C PRO A 437 -14.41 24.76 2.91
N ARG A 438 -15.33 25.62 2.47
CA ARG A 438 -16.54 25.38 1.66
C ARG A 438 -16.22 25.23 0.17
N GLN A 439 -17.05 24.49 -0.56
CA GLN A 439 -17.05 24.48 -2.03
C GLN A 439 -17.50 25.84 -2.64
N GLY A 440 -18.06 26.76 -1.83
CA GLY A 440 -18.81 27.93 -2.30
C GLY A 440 -18.18 29.33 -2.15
N GLU A 441 -16.92 29.47 -1.75
CA GLU A 441 -16.25 30.80 -1.70
C GLU A 441 -15.30 31.07 -2.89
N ALA A 442 -15.06 30.06 -3.73
CA ALA A 442 -14.40 30.24 -5.02
C ALA A 442 -15.45 30.19 -6.13
N SER A 443 -15.73 31.33 -6.75
CA SER A 443 -16.55 31.40 -7.96
C SER A 443 -16.04 30.40 -9.01
N VAL A 444 -16.90 29.47 -9.44
CA VAL A 444 -16.63 28.47 -10.48
C VAL A 444 -16.35 29.12 -11.85
N ASP A 445 -16.54 30.43 -11.99
CA ASP A 445 -16.44 31.16 -13.26
C ASP A 445 -15.02 31.37 -13.81
N ARG A 446 -13.95 30.94 -13.12
CA ARG A 446 -12.58 31.04 -13.67
C ARG A 446 -11.72 29.84 -13.32
N LEU A 447 -11.97 28.70 -13.98
CA LEU A 447 -10.84 27.86 -14.34
C LEU A 447 -9.99 28.68 -15.33
N PRO A 448 -8.72 29.01 -15.02
CA PRO A 448 -7.90 29.83 -15.93
C PRO A 448 -7.81 29.15 -17.29
N GLN A 449 -8.24 29.86 -18.34
CA GLN A 449 -8.29 29.38 -19.74
C GLN A 449 -6.91 29.18 -20.37
N SER A 450 -5.81 29.30 -19.62
CA SER A 450 -4.48 28.90 -20.05
C SER A 450 -3.67 28.33 -18.88
N ARG A 451 -3.62 26.99 -18.78
CA ARG A 451 -2.67 26.30 -17.89
C ARG A 451 -1.32 26.17 -18.59
N ALA A 452 -0.69 27.30 -18.93
CA ALA A 452 0.65 27.35 -19.50
C ALA A 452 1.69 27.40 -18.38
N SER A 453 1.80 26.34 -17.58
CA SER A 453 3.02 26.08 -16.80
C SER A 453 3.93 25.17 -17.61
N ARG A 454 5.22 25.52 -17.74
CA ARG A 454 6.21 24.61 -18.31
C ARG A 454 6.19 23.32 -17.46
N PRO A 455 6.03 22.13 -18.04
CA PRO A 455 6.18 20.90 -17.30
C PRO A 455 7.60 20.86 -16.68
N PRO A 456 7.76 20.22 -15.52
CA PRO A 456 9.03 20.18 -14.82
C PRO A 456 10.16 19.59 -15.68
N ALA A 457 11.35 20.19 -15.58
CA ALA A 457 12.45 20.00 -16.54
C ALA A 457 13.24 18.69 -16.39
N SER A 458 13.09 17.96 -15.27
CA SER A 458 13.92 16.78 -14.93
C SER A 458 13.34 15.43 -15.33
N THR A 459 12.06 15.36 -15.70
CA THR A 459 11.43 14.17 -16.24
C THR A 459 10.70 14.51 -17.53
N SER A 460 10.86 13.69 -18.56
CA SER A 460 10.23 13.87 -19.88
C SER A 460 8.71 13.61 -19.85
N PHE A 461 7.97 14.26 -18.95
CA PHE A 461 6.52 14.34 -18.99
C PHE A 461 6.12 15.56 -19.84
N ALA A 462 6.10 15.40 -21.16
CA ALA A 462 5.47 16.37 -22.03
C ALA A 462 3.96 16.13 -22.03
N ILE A 463 3.22 16.86 -21.20
CA ILE A 463 1.75 16.86 -21.21
C ILE A 463 1.31 18.10 -21.98
N ALA A 464 1.03 17.95 -23.27
CA ALA A 464 0.49 19.01 -24.09
C ALA A 464 -1.01 19.15 -23.81
N THR A 465 -1.42 20.24 -23.16
CA THR A 465 -2.81 20.70 -23.21
C THR A 465 -2.96 21.58 -24.46
N THR A 466 -3.92 21.25 -25.31
CA THR A 466 -4.08 21.86 -26.64
C THR A 466 -4.38 23.35 -26.56
N THR A 467 -3.40 24.18 -26.87
CA THR A 467 -3.44 25.24 -27.91
C THR A 467 -1.99 25.67 -28.16
N SER A 468 -1.45 25.34 -29.35
CA SER A 468 -0.06 25.51 -29.80
C SER A 468 0.94 24.43 -29.34
N CYS A 469 1.49 23.71 -30.34
CA CYS A 469 2.56 22.74 -30.18
C CYS A 469 3.88 23.45 -30.45
N SER A 470 4.77 23.48 -29.46
CA SER A 470 6.18 23.85 -29.64
C SER A 470 7.03 22.74 -29.03
N THR A 471 7.56 21.86 -29.88
CA THR A 471 8.51 20.81 -29.50
C THR A 471 9.86 21.43 -29.14
N ALA A 472 10.34 21.20 -27.93
CA ALA A 472 11.74 21.42 -27.55
C ALA A 472 12.32 20.10 -27.02
N THR A 473 13.12 19.43 -27.85
CA THR A 473 13.99 18.32 -27.44
C THR A 473 15.25 18.88 -26.79
N LEU A 474 15.50 18.54 -25.53
CA LEU A 474 16.79 18.76 -24.88
C LEU A 474 17.36 17.41 -24.40
N PRO A 475 18.68 17.20 -24.51
CA PRO A 475 19.31 15.92 -24.19
C PRO A 475 19.35 15.67 -22.68
N ALA A 476 19.11 14.43 -22.28
CA ALA A 476 19.25 13.97 -20.90
C ALA A 476 20.73 14.05 -20.45
N PRO A 477 21.03 14.41 -19.18
CA PRO A 477 22.37 14.28 -18.63
C PRO A 477 22.78 12.81 -18.59
N THR A 478 24.02 12.55 -18.99
CA THR A 478 24.61 11.22 -19.12
C THR A 478 24.72 10.49 -17.78
N GLY A 479 24.19 9.28 -17.73
CA GLY A 479 24.39 8.30 -16.66
C GLY A 479 23.06 7.66 -16.28
N TRP A 480 22.95 6.34 -16.49
CA TRP A 480 21.76 5.49 -16.34
C TRP A 480 20.90 5.31 -17.61
N GLY A 481 21.10 4.17 -18.26
CA GLY A 481 20.09 3.45 -19.04
C GLY A 481 19.56 4.10 -20.31
N ARG A 482 20.24 3.88 -21.45
CA ARG A 482 19.59 3.95 -22.76
C ARG A 482 18.56 2.81 -22.87
N ILE A 483 17.29 3.10 -22.60
CA ILE A 483 16.07 2.57 -23.23
C ILE A 483 14.94 3.47 -22.71
N ASN A 484 14.60 4.51 -23.48
CA ASN A 484 13.27 5.12 -23.58
C ASN A 484 13.38 6.37 -24.46
N THR A 485 13.32 6.16 -25.78
CA THR A 485 13.11 7.25 -26.73
C THR A 485 12.34 6.69 -27.93
N MET A 486 11.02 6.61 -27.84
CA MET A 486 10.09 6.70 -28.98
C MET A 486 8.64 6.55 -28.51
N ILE A 487 8.01 7.62 -28.03
CA ILE A 487 6.57 7.87 -28.23
C ILE A 487 6.40 9.38 -28.36
N CYS A 488 6.65 9.92 -29.57
CA CYS A 488 6.21 11.27 -29.94
C CYS A 488 6.27 11.44 -31.46
N SER A 489 5.55 10.58 -32.18
CA SER A 489 5.11 10.83 -33.56
C SER A 489 4.19 9.67 -33.93
N LEU A 490 2.87 9.93 -33.96
CA LEU A 490 1.85 9.27 -34.79
C LEU A 490 0.46 9.57 -34.22
N TRP A 491 0.10 10.84 -34.07
CA TRP A 491 -1.31 11.24 -33.92
C TRP A 491 -1.59 12.38 -34.91
N ASN A 492 -1.68 12.01 -36.19
CA ASN A 492 -2.46 12.72 -37.19
C ASN A 492 -2.60 11.84 -38.43
N CYS A 493 -3.65 11.02 -38.47
CA CYS A 493 -4.39 10.69 -39.68
C CYS A 493 -5.66 9.93 -39.27
N SER A 494 -6.79 10.58 -39.47
CA SER A 494 -8.10 9.98 -39.47
C SER A 494 -8.27 9.03 -40.67
N SER A 495 -9.19 8.09 -40.53
CA SER A 495 -9.91 7.42 -41.62
C SER A 495 -9.17 6.29 -42.36
N ALA A 496 -9.43 5.04 -41.95
CA ALA A 496 -9.65 3.84 -42.77
C ALA A 496 -9.06 2.60 -42.07
N GLY A 497 -9.88 1.57 -41.89
CA GLY A 497 -9.48 0.34 -41.22
C GLY A 497 -8.36 -0.41 -41.93
N LYS A 498 -7.52 -1.08 -41.14
CA LYS A 498 -6.85 -2.35 -41.48
C LYS A 498 -6.14 -2.94 -40.25
N ILE A 499 -6.09 -4.26 -40.26
CA ILE A 499 -5.64 -5.22 -39.26
C ILE A 499 -4.16 -5.00 -38.86
N PHE A 500 -3.85 -5.07 -37.56
CA PHE A 500 -2.48 -5.09 -37.05
C PHE A 500 -2.00 -6.52 -36.82
N LEU A 501 -1.02 -6.96 -37.62
CA LEU A 501 -0.23 -8.16 -37.42
C LEU A 501 1.05 -7.77 -36.66
N TRP A 502 1.30 -8.35 -35.49
CA TRP A 502 2.56 -8.19 -34.76
C TRP A 502 3.63 -9.14 -35.34
N ILE A 503 4.74 -8.60 -35.83
CA ILE A 503 5.95 -9.38 -36.16
C ILE A 503 7.05 -8.95 -35.17
N PRO A 504 7.70 -9.88 -34.44
CA PRO A 504 8.83 -9.54 -33.59
C PRO A 504 10.13 -9.51 -34.41
N VAL A 505 10.86 -8.39 -34.36
CA VAL A 505 12.23 -8.29 -34.89
C VAL A 505 13.22 -8.55 -33.77
N VAL A 506 13.97 -9.65 -33.88
CA VAL A 506 15.10 -10.02 -33.03
C VAL A 506 16.35 -9.31 -33.54
N PHE A 507 17.07 -8.56 -32.70
CA PHE A 507 18.44 -8.14 -32.98
C PHE A 507 19.43 -8.88 -32.08
N SER A 508 20.26 -9.71 -32.70
CA SER A 508 21.48 -10.28 -32.12
C SER A 508 22.60 -9.25 -32.20
N ILE A 509 23.28 -8.97 -31.08
CA ILE A 509 24.53 -8.19 -31.07
C ILE A 509 25.65 -9.09 -30.57
N LEU A 510 26.54 -9.47 -31.48
CA LEU A 510 27.87 -10.04 -31.22
C LEU A 510 28.82 -8.91 -30.78
N PRO A 511 29.65 -9.09 -29.73
CA PRO A 511 30.78 -8.21 -29.50
C PRO A 511 32.07 -8.81 -30.08
N THR A 512 32.65 -8.12 -31.06
CA THR A 512 34.03 -8.32 -31.51
C THR A 512 34.98 -7.42 -30.71
N LEU A 513 35.69 -7.99 -29.72
CA LEU A 513 36.95 -7.43 -29.21
C LEU A 513 37.91 -8.59 -28.89
N ARG A 514 39.09 -8.58 -29.55
CA ARG A 514 40.24 -9.44 -29.27
C ARG A 514 41.22 -8.74 -28.30
N PRO A 515 42.14 -9.48 -27.65
CA PRO A 515 42.51 -9.26 -26.26
C PRO A 515 43.85 -8.55 -26.07
N THR A 516 44.03 -7.90 -24.92
CA THR A 516 45.33 -7.65 -24.31
C THR A 516 45.44 -8.41 -23.00
N SER A 517 46.59 -9.06 -22.86
CA SER A 517 46.97 -10.02 -21.84
C SER A 517 47.41 -9.37 -20.52
N ALA A 518 46.85 -9.81 -19.40
CA ALA A 518 47.56 -9.89 -18.13
C ALA A 518 46.86 -10.92 -17.21
N SER A 519 47.64 -11.91 -16.79
CA SER A 519 47.25 -13.08 -16.00
C SER A 519 47.17 -12.77 -14.51
N VAL A 520 46.04 -13.07 -13.86
CA VAL A 520 45.99 -13.48 -12.43
C VAL A 520 44.84 -14.49 -12.22
N ALA A 521 45.15 -15.57 -11.50
CA ALA A 521 44.39 -16.80 -11.34
C ALA A 521 43.06 -16.68 -10.54
N PRO A 522 42.11 -17.63 -10.71
CA PRO A 522 40.80 -17.59 -10.05
C PRO A 522 40.84 -18.21 -8.64
N ARG A 523 40.39 -17.46 -7.63
CA ARG A 523 40.01 -18.03 -6.34
C ARG A 523 38.52 -18.34 -6.32
N THR A 524 38.22 -19.62 -6.36
CA THR A 524 36.93 -20.21 -6.02
C THR A 524 36.65 -20.07 -4.53
N THR A 525 35.55 -19.43 -4.14
CA THR A 525 34.85 -19.79 -2.89
C THR A 525 33.35 -19.54 -3.03
N ARG A 526 32.61 -20.67 -3.12
CA ARG A 526 31.23 -20.79 -2.64
C ARG A 526 31.15 -20.29 -1.19
N ARG A 527 30.11 -19.54 -0.81
CA ARG A 527 29.40 -19.71 0.48
C ARG A 527 28.11 -18.87 0.58
N SER A 528 27.02 -19.63 0.73
CA SER A 528 25.78 -19.43 1.49
C SER A 528 25.65 -18.30 2.53
N TRP A 529 24.46 -17.66 2.51
CA TRP A 529 23.56 -17.26 3.63
C TRP A 529 24.11 -16.46 4.84
N TRP A 530 23.57 -15.27 5.12
CA TRP A 530 22.58 -14.97 6.19
C TRP A 530 22.33 -13.45 6.34
N MET A 531 21.08 -13.10 6.66
CA MET A 531 20.57 -11.77 7.00
C MET A 531 21.51 -10.97 7.91
N ARG A 532 21.85 -9.74 7.52
CA ARG A 532 22.42 -8.75 8.44
C ARG A 532 21.27 -8.07 9.19
N ARG A 533 21.19 -8.35 10.50
CA ARG A 533 20.41 -7.58 11.47
C ARG A 533 21.08 -6.22 11.68
N SER A 534 20.36 -5.14 11.44
CA SER A 534 20.66 -3.84 12.05
C SER A 534 20.06 -3.86 13.46
N ARG A 535 20.90 -4.05 14.48
CA ARG A 535 20.53 -3.73 15.87
C ARG A 535 20.73 -2.22 16.03
N ILE A 536 19.66 -1.49 16.28
CA ILE A 536 19.73 -0.12 16.80
C ILE A 536 19.52 -0.24 18.30
N ALA A 537 20.47 0.29 19.07
CA ALA A 537 20.40 0.49 20.51
C ALA A 537 19.65 1.79 20.83
#